data_AF-A0AAD6YRR6-F1
#
_entry.id   AF-A0AAD6YRR6-F1
#
_cell.length_a   1.000
_cell.length_b   1.000
_cell.length_c   1.000
_cell.angle_alpha   90.00
_cell.angle_beta   90.00
_cell.angle_gamma   90.00
#
_symmetry.space_group_name_H-M   'P 1'
#
loop_
_entity.id
_entity.type
_entity.pdbx_description
1 polymer ?
#
loop_
_entity_poly.entity_id
_entity_poly.type
_entity_poly.pdbx_seq_one_letter_code
_entity_poly.pdbx_strand_id
1 'polypeptide(L)'
;MPPSISSVRGEPESPHLASGIAFFDVVQFLALIFLIITLAPAIFSASVVRMKTWFAFLISAAIYCISFLLLFGRQHNGPEPPLPICTLQAGLIYAGPPLLTCAGLLFVIELYMRLTAVTMSRKVNENFIHWMLWILPVVHAICFWVAIMWLGRHPHHFTRS
;
A
#
# COMPACT_ATOMS: atom_id res chain seq x y z
N MET A 1 -10.67 -33.69 24.67
CA MET A 1 -11.45 -32.45 24.52
C MET A 1 -10.44 -31.35 24.25
N PRO A 2 -10.35 -30.79 23.02
CA PRO A 2 -9.37 -29.75 22.74
C PRO A 2 -9.71 -28.51 23.57
N PRO A 3 -8.71 -27.80 24.13
CA PRO A 3 -8.96 -26.59 24.90
C PRO A 3 -9.61 -25.53 24.01
N SER A 4 -10.64 -24.88 24.55
CA SER A 4 -11.27 -23.71 23.95
C SER A 4 -10.22 -22.61 23.77
N ILE A 5 -10.09 -22.11 22.54
CA ILE A 5 -9.14 -21.07 22.08
C ILE A 5 -9.14 -19.81 22.98
N SER A 6 -10.21 -19.57 23.74
CA SER A 6 -10.30 -18.49 24.73
C SER A 6 -9.29 -18.59 25.88
N SER A 7 -8.76 -19.77 26.20
CA SER A 7 -7.82 -19.95 27.32
C SER A 7 -6.38 -19.54 26.99
N VAL A 8 -6.02 -19.36 25.71
CA VAL A 8 -4.65 -18.99 25.29
C VAL A 8 -4.44 -17.47 25.33
N ARG A 9 -5.52 -16.68 25.29
CA ARG A 9 -5.48 -15.20 25.22
C ARG A 9 -5.19 -14.51 26.58
N GLY A 10 -4.98 -15.27 27.64
CA GLY A 10 -4.65 -14.75 28.98
C GLY A 10 -3.15 -14.64 29.28
N GLU A 11 -2.28 -15.09 28.39
CA GLU A 11 -0.83 -14.94 28.56
C GLU A 11 -0.42 -13.50 28.26
N PRO A 12 0.33 -12.83 29.15
CA PRO A 12 0.82 -11.48 28.90
C PRO A 12 1.69 -11.49 27.66
N GLU A 13 1.32 -10.70 26.67
CA GLU A 13 2.08 -10.58 25.43
C GLU A 13 3.51 -10.11 25.75
N SER A 14 4.51 -10.78 25.17
CA SER A 14 5.91 -10.50 25.53
C SER A 14 6.24 -9.02 25.28
N PRO A 15 6.92 -8.33 26.22
CA PRO A 15 7.15 -6.88 26.14
C PRO A 15 7.91 -6.46 24.87
N HIS A 16 8.70 -7.38 24.30
CA HIS A 16 9.43 -7.17 23.05
C HIS A 16 8.51 -7.05 21.83
N LEU A 17 7.41 -7.81 21.77
CA LEU A 17 6.46 -7.76 20.66
C LEU A 17 5.66 -6.46 20.67
N ALA A 18 5.17 -6.07 21.85
CA ALA A 18 4.48 -4.79 22.07
C ALA A 18 5.32 -3.60 21.60
N SER A 19 6.60 -3.58 21.98
CA SER A 19 7.55 -2.54 21.58
C SER A 19 7.79 -2.50 20.08
N GLY A 20 7.85 -3.66 19.42
CA GLY A 20 8.07 -3.74 17.97
C GLY A 20 6.89 -3.18 17.18
N ILE A 21 5.67 -3.52 17.58
CA ILE A 21 4.44 -3.02 16.95
C ILE A 21 4.33 -1.50 17.13
N ALA A 22 4.52 -1.00 18.35
CA ALA A 22 4.46 0.44 18.62
C ALA A 22 5.51 1.23 17.81
N PHE A 23 6.75 0.72 17.71
CA PHE A 23 7.78 1.33 16.89
C PHE A 23 7.38 1.38 15.41
N PHE A 24 6.88 0.27 14.88
CA PHE A 24 6.43 0.17 13.49
C PHE A 24 5.27 1.14 13.19
N ASP A 25 4.27 1.21 14.07
CA ASP A 25 3.13 2.12 13.92
C ASP A 25 3.58 3.58 13.91
N VAL A 26 4.50 3.96 14.82
CA VAL A 26 5.08 5.33 14.86
C VAL A 26 5.79 5.65 13.54
N VAL A 27 6.62 4.74 13.03
CA VAL A 27 7.28 4.92 11.72
C VAL A 27 6.24 5.11 10.62
N GLN A 28 5.15 4.34 10.65
CA GLN A 28 4.10 4.41 9.64
C GLN A 28 3.32 5.73 9.69
N PHE A 29 3.00 6.23 10.89
CA PHE A 29 2.40 7.56 11.07
C PHE A 29 3.31 8.68 10.59
N LEU A 30 4.60 8.62 10.96
CA LEU A 30 5.58 9.61 10.51
C LEU A 30 5.71 9.62 8.99
N ALA A 31 5.79 8.43 8.37
CA ALA A 31 5.81 8.31 6.92
C ALA A 31 4.57 8.93 6.28
N LEU A 32 3.37 8.66 6.81
CA LEU A 32 2.13 9.23 6.31
C LEU A 32 2.10 10.76 6.44
N ILE A 33 2.55 11.30 7.58
CA ILE A 33 2.67 12.74 7.81
C ILE A 33 3.63 13.36 6.79
N PHE A 34 4.82 12.77 6.58
CA PHE A 34 5.77 13.27 5.59
C PHE A 34 5.21 13.24 4.16
N LEU A 35 4.45 12.20 3.81
CA LEU A 35 3.77 12.12 2.51
C LEU A 35 2.74 13.25 2.35
N ILE A 36 1.94 13.53 3.38
CA ILE A 36 0.95 14.63 3.37
C ILE A 36 1.66 15.98 3.25
N ILE A 37 2.71 16.22 4.03
CA ILE A 37 3.51 17.44 3.96
C ILE A 37 4.12 17.59 2.57
N THR A 38 4.55 16.50 1.94
CA THR A 38 5.10 16.52 0.58
C THR A 38 4.03 16.85 -0.47
N LEU A 39 2.81 16.35 -0.30
CA LEU A 39 1.67 16.63 -1.18
C LEU A 39 1.12 18.05 -1.00
N ALA A 40 1.16 18.60 0.21
CA ALA A 40 0.53 19.89 0.53
C ALA A 40 1.01 21.04 -0.37
N PRO A 41 2.32 21.30 -0.58
CA PRO A 41 2.79 22.33 -1.50
C PRO A 41 2.29 22.15 -2.93
N ALA A 42 2.13 20.90 -3.38
CA ALA A 42 1.65 20.61 -4.72
C ALA A 42 0.14 20.86 -4.88
N ILE A 43 -0.63 20.76 -3.79
CA ILE A 43 -2.06 21.06 -3.78
C ILE A 43 -2.30 22.57 -3.62
N PHE A 44 -1.54 23.24 -2.76
CA PHE A 44 -1.74 24.66 -2.44
C PHE A 44 -1.02 25.61 -3.40
N SER A 45 0.04 25.16 -4.09
CA SER A 45 0.78 26.00 -5.04
C SER A 45 0.51 25.59 -6.48
N ALA A 46 -0.35 26.35 -7.16
CA ALA A 46 -0.59 26.23 -8.60
C ALA A 46 0.66 26.50 -9.46
N SER A 47 1.72 27.10 -8.88
CA SER A 47 2.97 27.40 -9.57
C SER A 47 3.86 26.19 -9.78
N VAL A 48 3.65 25.08 -9.05
CA VAL A 48 4.54 23.92 -9.10
C VAL A 48 3.92 22.84 -9.99
N VAL A 49 4.26 22.86 -11.28
CA VAL A 49 3.85 21.81 -12.23
C VAL A 49 4.64 20.53 -11.94
N ARG A 50 4.00 19.55 -11.29
CA ARG A 50 4.59 18.23 -11.01
C ARG A 50 4.05 17.15 -11.95
N MET A 51 4.84 16.09 -12.11
CA MET A 51 4.51 14.92 -12.93
C MET A 51 3.31 14.16 -12.36
N LYS A 52 2.43 13.65 -13.22
CA LYS A 52 1.23 12.90 -12.78
C LYS A 52 1.60 11.61 -12.05
N THR A 53 2.66 10.92 -12.52
CA THR A 53 3.18 9.71 -11.87
C THR A 53 3.74 9.95 -10.47
N TRP A 54 4.23 11.17 -10.18
CA TRP A 54 4.69 11.54 -8.84
C TRP A 54 3.55 11.50 -7.83
N PHE A 55 2.38 12.05 -8.19
CA PHE A 55 1.18 11.95 -7.36
C PHE A 55 0.74 10.50 -7.18
N ALA A 56 0.74 9.70 -8.25
CA ALA A 56 0.37 8.29 -8.18
C ALA A 56 1.30 7.49 -7.25
N PHE A 57 2.61 7.76 -7.27
CA PHE A 57 3.58 7.15 -6.36
C PHE A 57 3.32 7.53 -4.90
N LEU A 58 3.10 8.81 -4.62
CA LEU A 58 2.82 9.29 -3.26
C LEU A 58 1.48 8.76 -2.72
N ILE A 59 0.44 8.74 -3.55
CA ILE A 59 -0.87 8.18 -3.18
C ILE A 59 -0.73 6.68 -2.91
N SER A 60 0.00 5.95 -3.75
CA SER A 60 0.24 4.51 -3.54
C SER A 60 1.01 4.25 -2.23
N ALA A 61 2.02 5.07 -1.93
CA ALA A 61 2.73 5.02 -0.66
C ALA A 61 1.81 5.31 0.52
N ALA A 62 0.93 6.32 0.42
CA ALA A 62 -0.02 6.66 1.47
C ALA A 62 -1.04 5.54 1.70
N ILE A 63 -1.58 4.93 0.65
CA ILE A 63 -2.46 3.76 0.74
C ILE A 63 -1.75 2.62 1.48
N TYR A 64 -0.49 2.35 1.15
CA TYR A 64 0.31 1.32 1.83
C TYR A 64 0.47 1.63 3.32
N CYS A 65 0.73 2.89 3.68
CA CYS A 65 0.80 3.31 5.07
C CYS A 65 -0.53 3.08 5.82
N ILE A 66 -1.63 3.52 5.22
CA ILE A 66 -2.98 3.38 5.79
C ILE A 66 -3.35 1.90 5.97
N SER A 67 -2.87 1.03 5.08
CA SER A 67 -3.13 -0.42 5.13
C SER A 67 -2.60 -1.05 6.41
N PHE A 68 -1.44 -0.63 6.90
CA PHE A 68 -0.91 -1.09 8.18
C PHE A 68 -1.64 -0.48 9.38
N LEU A 69 -2.05 0.78 9.26
CA LEU A 69 -2.75 1.52 10.32
C LEU A 69 -4.23 1.11 10.49
N LEU A 70 -4.78 0.27 9.61
CA LEU A 70 -6.20 -0.13 9.64
C LEU A 70 -6.61 -0.85 10.94
N LEU A 71 -5.69 -1.64 11.52
CA LEU A 71 -5.86 -2.35 12.79
C LEU A 71 -5.24 -1.62 13.98
N PHE A 72 -4.84 -0.35 13.83
CA PHE A 72 -4.24 0.42 14.91
C PHE A 72 -5.13 0.41 16.16
N GLY A 73 -4.54 0.10 17.31
CA GLY A 73 -5.25 -0.03 18.60
C GLY A 73 -6.00 -1.35 18.80
N ARG A 74 -6.07 -2.23 17.80
CA ARG A 74 -6.66 -3.58 17.90
C ARG A 74 -5.61 -4.70 17.87
N GLN A 75 -4.33 -4.37 17.86
CA GLN A 75 -3.22 -5.33 17.68
C GLN A 75 -2.85 -6.13 18.96
N HIS A 76 -3.12 -5.60 20.17
CA HIS A 76 -2.56 -6.13 21.43
C HIS A 76 -3.65 -6.60 22.42
N ASN A 77 -4.43 -5.66 22.97
CA ASN A 77 -5.49 -5.92 23.97
C ASN A 77 -6.88 -5.50 23.49
N GLY A 78 -7.06 -5.38 22.18
CA GLY A 78 -8.32 -4.96 21.57
C GLY A 78 -9.31 -6.11 21.42
N PRO A 79 -10.62 -5.82 21.32
CA PRO A 79 -11.60 -6.82 20.90
C PRO A 79 -11.21 -7.37 19.52
N GLU A 80 -11.34 -8.68 19.35
CA GLU A 80 -10.98 -9.39 18.13
C GLU A 80 -11.52 -8.67 16.89
N PRO A 81 -10.66 -8.30 15.93
CA PRO A 81 -11.08 -7.57 14.75
C PRO A 81 -12.08 -8.38 13.92
N PRO A 82 -13.12 -7.73 13.38
CA PRO A 82 -14.06 -8.42 12.51
C PRO A 82 -13.30 -8.93 11.28
N LEU A 83 -13.54 -10.20 10.94
CA LEU A 83 -12.96 -10.89 9.79
C LEU A 83 -12.81 -10.03 8.51
N PRO A 84 -13.83 -9.26 8.06
CA PRO A 84 -13.70 -8.46 6.84
C PRO A 84 -12.60 -7.39 6.91
N ILE A 85 -12.36 -6.78 8.08
CA ILE A 85 -11.31 -5.76 8.25
C ILE A 85 -9.93 -6.43 8.18
N CYS A 86 -9.75 -7.58 8.82
CA CYS A 86 -8.51 -8.34 8.75
C CYS A 86 -8.19 -8.80 7.32
N THR A 87 -9.18 -9.34 6.62
CA THR A 87 -9.01 -9.80 5.24
C THR A 87 -8.68 -8.63 4.32
N LEU A 88 -9.34 -7.47 4.51
CA LEU A 88 -9.05 -6.27 3.74
C LEU A 88 -7.64 -5.76 4.01
N GLN A 89 -7.23 -5.64 5.28
CA GLN A 89 -5.88 -5.23 5.65
C GLN A 89 -4.82 -6.17 5.10
N ALA A 90 -4.98 -7.48 5.30
CA ALA A 90 -4.05 -8.46 4.77
C ALA A 90 -3.96 -8.35 3.25
N GLY A 91 -5.10 -8.26 2.56
CA GLY A 91 -5.15 -8.08 1.11
C GLY A 91 -4.39 -6.83 0.66
N LEU A 92 -4.63 -5.69 1.30
CA LEU A 92 -3.95 -4.43 0.98
C LEU A 92 -2.43 -4.48 1.24
N ILE A 93 -1.99 -5.08 2.35
CA ILE A 93 -0.57 -5.24 2.68
C ILE A 93 0.15 -6.09 1.63
N TYR A 94 -0.48 -7.18 1.17
CA TYR A 94 0.10 -8.03 0.12
C TYR A 94 0.03 -7.38 -1.27
N ALA A 95 -0.99 -6.59 -1.56
CA ALA A 95 -1.10 -5.84 -2.82
C ALA A 95 -0.17 -4.62 -2.90
N GLY A 96 0.28 -4.12 -1.75
CA GLY A 96 1.04 -2.88 -1.60
C GLY A 96 2.40 -2.88 -2.32
N PRO A 97 3.31 -3.83 -2.04
CA PRO A 97 4.65 -3.80 -2.62
C PRO A 97 4.65 -3.80 -4.17
N PRO A 98 3.87 -4.66 -4.86
CA PRO A 98 3.81 -4.60 -6.31
C PRO A 98 3.27 -3.25 -6.81
N LEU A 99 2.21 -2.71 -6.19
CA LEU A 99 1.66 -1.39 -6.55
C LEU A 99 2.71 -0.29 -6.41
N LEU A 100 3.48 -0.30 -5.31
CA LEU A 100 4.50 0.69 -5.01
C LEU A 100 5.68 0.61 -5.98
N THR A 101 6.16 -0.60 -6.30
CA THR A 101 7.23 -0.80 -7.29
C THR A 101 6.80 -0.37 -8.67
N CYS A 102 5.55 -0.68 -9.04
CA CYS A 102 4.92 -0.28 -10.28
C CYS A 102 4.85 1.24 -10.41
N ALA A 103 4.30 1.92 -9.40
CA ALA A 103 4.21 3.38 -9.39
C ALA A 103 5.59 4.05 -9.37
N GLY A 104 6.57 3.47 -8.66
CA GLY A 104 7.95 3.94 -8.64
C GLY A 104 8.63 3.83 -10.01
N LEU A 105 8.47 2.71 -10.70
CA LEU A 105 8.99 2.52 -12.06
C LEU A 105 8.36 3.52 -13.04
N LEU A 106 7.04 3.72 -12.99
CA LEU A 106 6.36 4.72 -13.81
C LEU A 106 6.91 6.13 -13.58
N PHE A 107 7.15 6.50 -12.32
CA PHE A 107 7.73 7.79 -11.94
C PHE A 107 9.15 7.96 -12.49
N VAL A 108 10.01 6.95 -12.35
CA VAL A 108 11.38 6.99 -12.89
C VAL A 108 11.39 7.07 -14.41
N ILE A 109 10.51 6.31 -15.09
CA ILE A 109 10.38 6.33 -16.55
C ILE A 109 9.88 7.70 -17.03
N GLU A 110 8.86 8.29 -16.39
CA GLU A 110 8.39 9.64 -16.75
C GLU A 110 9.49 10.67 -16.52
N LEU A 111 10.21 10.59 -15.40
CA LEU A 111 11.33 11.48 -15.10
C LEU A 111 12.43 11.38 -16.17
N TYR A 112 12.83 10.17 -16.52
CA TYR A 112 13.83 9.90 -17.55
C TYR A 112 13.41 10.46 -18.92
N MET A 113 12.16 10.22 -19.32
CA MET A 113 11.62 10.74 -20.58
C MET A 113 11.59 12.27 -20.59
N ARG A 114 11.15 12.92 -19.51
CA ARG A 114 11.13 14.38 -19.41
C ARG A 114 12.53 14.99 -19.42
N LEU A 115 13.49 14.41 -18.69
CA LEU A 115 14.88 14.86 -18.71
C LEU A 115 15.50 14.72 -20.10
N THR A 116 15.33 13.56 -20.74
CA THR A 116 15.84 13.32 -22.10
C THR A 116 15.20 14.27 -23.11
N ALA A 117 13.89 14.50 -23.00
CA ALA A 117 13.16 15.42 -23.85
C ALA A 117 13.67 16.87 -23.75
N VAL A 118 14.01 17.34 -22.53
CA VAL A 118 14.64 18.65 -22.32
C VAL A 118 16.02 18.69 -22.98
N THR A 119 16.85 17.65 -22.82
CA THR A 119 18.20 17.61 -23.41
C THR A 119 18.19 17.51 -24.94
N MET A 120 17.19 16.85 -25.53
CA MET A 120 17.09 16.63 -26.97
C MET A 120 16.13 17.63 -27.66
N SER A 121 15.58 18.63 -26.94
CA SER A 121 14.54 19.53 -27.43
C SER A 121 13.34 18.82 -28.09
N ARG A 122 12.95 17.67 -27.52
CA ARG A 122 11.80 16.87 -27.98
C ARG A 122 10.60 17.11 -27.07
N LYS A 123 9.38 16.89 -27.58
CA LYS A 123 8.16 16.88 -26.75
C LYS A 123 7.91 15.46 -26.24
N VAL A 124 7.50 15.36 -24.98
CA VAL A 124 7.09 14.09 -24.37
C VAL A 124 5.68 13.75 -24.83
N ASN A 125 5.42 12.46 -25.10
CA ASN A 125 4.11 11.99 -25.44
C ASN A 125 3.24 11.84 -24.18
N GLU A 126 2.44 12.86 -23.88
CA GLU A 126 1.55 12.89 -22.72
C GLU A 126 0.45 11.81 -22.78
N ASN A 127 0.02 11.38 -23.98
CA ASN A 127 -0.94 10.29 -24.13
C ASN A 127 -0.33 8.95 -23.69
N PHE A 128 0.95 8.71 -24.01
CA PHE A 128 1.66 7.51 -23.58
C PHE A 128 1.76 7.44 -22.05
N ILE A 129 2.14 8.56 -21.40
CA ILE A 129 2.18 8.64 -19.93
C ILE A 129 0.80 8.37 -19.33
N HIS A 130 -0.25 8.96 -19.90
CA HIS A 130 -1.60 8.78 -19.38
C HIS A 130 -2.09 7.33 -19.50
N TRP A 131 -1.82 6.66 -20.63
CA TRP A 131 -2.15 5.26 -20.84
C TRP A 131 -1.42 4.36 -19.84
N MET A 132 -0.11 4.60 -19.66
CA MET A 132 0.73 3.85 -18.74
C MET A 132 0.28 4.02 -17.28
N LEU A 133 -0.14 5.23 -16.90
CA LEU A 133 -0.65 5.56 -15.56
C LEU A 133 -1.95 4.85 -15.21
N TRP A 134 -2.84 4.61 -16.17
CA TRP A 134 -4.13 3.96 -15.91
C TRP A 134 -4.06 2.45 -16.02
N ILE A 135 -3.35 1.91 -17.00
CA ILE A 135 -3.39 0.47 -17.26
C ILE A 135 -2.67 -0.30 -16.20
N LEU A 136 -1.52 0.21 -15.76
CA LEU A 136 -0.67 -0.56 -14.87
C LEU A 136 -1.30 -0.74 -13.46
N PRO A 137 -1.92 0.28 -12.84
CA PRO A 137 -2.71 0.10 -11.62
C PRO A 137 -3.99 -0.71 -11.83
N VAL A 138 -4.68 -0.53 -12.96
CA VAL A 138 -5.93 -1.27 -13.25
C VAL A 138 -5.65 -2.75 -13.46
N VAL A 139 -4.61 -3.10 -14.21
CA VAL A 139 -4.17 -4.48 -14.41
C VAL A 139 -3.75 -5.09 -13.08
N HIS A 140 -2.95 -4.39 -12.27
CA HIS A 140 -2.58 -4.88 -10.93
C HIS A 140 -3.81 -5.12 -10.04
N ALA A 141 -4.74 -4.17 -9.99
CA ALA A 141 -5.96 -4.29 -9.21
C ALA A 141 -6.82 -5.48 -9.68
N ILE A 142 -7.04 -5.61 -11.00
CA ILE A 142 -7.81 -6.71 -11.57
C ILE A 142 -7.13 -8.06 -11.27
N CYS A 143 -5.84 -8.19 -11.55
CA CYS A 143 -5.09 -9.42 -11.28
C CYS A 143 -5.13 -9.82 -9.81
N PHE A 144 -4.91 -8.88 -8.90
CA PHE A 144 -4.91 -9.14 -7.46
C PHE A 144 -6.30 -9.57 -6.95
N TRP A 145 -7.35 -8.84 -7.31
CA TRP A 145 -8.71 -9.16 -6.86
C TRP A 145 -9.25 -10.45 -7.50
N VAL A 146 -8.93 -10.71 -8.77
CA VAL A 146 -9.27 -11.98 -9.43
C VAL A 146 -8.55 -13.15 -8.77
N ALA A 147 -7.26 -13.00 -8.42
CA ALA A 147 -6.51 -14.03 -7.71
C ALA A 147 -7.13 -14.34 -6.34
N ILE A 148 -7.49 -13.31 -5.56
CA ILE A 148 -8.17 -13.45 -4.26
C ILE A 148 -9.51 -14.19 -4.42
N MET A 149 -10.35 -13.78 -5.39
CA MET A 149 -11.65 -14.42 -5.63
C MET A 149 -11.52 -15.87 -6.13
N TRP A 150 -10.49 -16.15 -6.93
CA TRP A 150 -10.21 -17.49 -7.43
C TRP A 150 -9.73 -18.41 -6.30
N LEU A 151 -8.81 -17.92 -5.47
CA LEU A 151 -8.33 -18.65 -4.29
C LEU A 151 -9.45 -18.91 -3.27
N GLY A 152 -10.34 -17.94 -3.08
CA GLY A 152 -11.51 -18.09 -2.20
C GLY A 152 -12.54 -19.12 -2.68
N ARG A 153 -12.61 -19.41 -3.99
CA ARG A 153 -13.49 -20.44 -4.56
C ARG A 153 -12.92 -21.86 -4.48
N HIS A 154 -11.60 -22.03 -4.35
CA HIS A 154 -10.95 -23.35 -4.30
C HIS A 154 -10.09 -23.52 -3.02
N PRO A 155 -10.71 -23.63 -1.83
CA PRO A 155 -9.98 -23.77 -0.56
C PRO A 155 -9.23 -25.10 -0.39
N HIS A 156 -9.49 -26.10 -1.24
CA HIS A 156 -8.98 -27.47 -1.07
C HIS A 156 -7.48 -27.68 -1.35
N HIS A 157 -6.76 -26.68 -1.86
CA HIS A 157 -5.32 -26.81 -2.12
C HIS A 157 -4.41 -26.47 -0.91
N PHE A 158 -4.94 -25.84 0.14
CA PHE A 158 -4.12 -25.38 1.28
C PHE A 158 -4.14 -26.30 2.51
N THR A 159 -4.96 -27.36 2.54
CA THR A 159 -5.09 -28.27 3.71
C THR A 159 -4.18 -29.51 3.63
N ARG A 160 -3.18 -29.54 2.74
CA ARG A 160 -2.16 -30.60 2.69
C ARG A 160 -0.75 -30.00 2.59
N SER A 161 -0.26 -29.42 3.68
CA SER A 161 1.17 -29.20 3.91
C SER A 161 1.42 -29.07 5.39
#